data_AF-A0A7Y5IBM7-F1
#
_entry.id   AF-A0A7Y5IBM7-F1
#
_cell.length_a   1.000
_cell.length_b   1.000
_cell.length_c   1.000
_cell.angle_alpha   90.00
_cell.angle_beta   90.00
_cell.angle_gamma   90.00
#
_symmetry.space_group_name_H-M   'P 1'
#
loop_
_entity.id
_entity.type
_entity.pdbx_description
1 polymer ?
#
loop_
_entity_poly.entity_id
_entity_poly.type
_entity_poly.pdbx_seq_one_letter_code
_entity_poly.pdbx_strand_id
1 'polypeptide(L)'
;MERVPAKIFLVLFLLSASVWQYAQGMKGYHIGELFTFGTIEFRAGLDPEAERAAYASYAEHAVIAYGVYPFVLLTAAGFLRTTVRTMKRDGWLLMSAILLFMFVPVELFCFWRDWKIVGLHYWGDWPLEEFRKAVMLRVTALAGLPFIAQLCYYTIPVILFFRPFRRELEIQ
;
A
#
# COMPACT_ATOMS: atom_id res chain seq x y z
N MET A 1 2.31 -29.37 11.98
CA MET A 1 1.07 -28.71 11.51
C MET A 1 1.02 -27.29 12.04
N GLU A 2 0.58 -26.32 11.23
CA GLU A 2 0.36 -24.94 11.70
C GLU A 2 -0.80 -24.90 12.70
N ARG A 3 -0.67 -24.02 13.70
CA ARG A 3 -1.70 -23.79 14.72
C ARG A 3 -2.92 -23.14 14.05
N VAL A 4 -4.13 -23.51 14.49
CA VAL A 4 -5.39 -22.88 14.05
C VAL A 4 -5.35 -21.34 14.08
N PRO A 5 -4.89 -20.67 15.17
CA PRO A 5 -4.79 -19.20 15.17
C PRO A 5 -3.90 -18.64 14.06
N ALA A 6 -2.79 -19.31 13.73
CA ALA A 6 -1.91 -18.86 12.64
C ALA A 6 -2.63 -18.91 11.29
N LYS A 7 -3.44 -19.94 11.04
CA LYS A 7 -4.26 -20.02 9.81
C LYS A 7 -5.27 -18.89 9.73
N ILE A 8 -5.94 -18.58 10.84
CA ILE A 8 -6.91 -17.48 10.93
C ILE A 8 -6.23 -16.14 10.62
N PHE A 9 -5.12 -15.84 11.30
CA PHE A 9 -4.36 -14.61 11.03
C PHE A 9 -3.86 -14.52 9.59
N LEU A 10 -3.43 -15.64 9.00
CA LEU A 10 -3.01 -15.67 7.60
C LEU A 10 -4.16 -15.36 6.65
N VAL A 11 -5.35 -15.94 6.85
CA VAL A 11 -6.52 -15.67 6.01
C VAL A 11 -6.93 -14.20 6.13
N LEU A 12 -7.00 -13.67 7.35
CA LEU A 12 -7.31 -12.27 7.60
C LEU A 12 -6.29 -11.32 6.96
N PHE A 13 -5.00 -11.67 7.06
CA PHE A 13 -3.92 -10.94 6.40
C PHE A 13 -4.10 -10.94 4.88
N LEU A 14 -4.34 -12.09 4.25
CA LEU A 14 -4.50 -12.16 2.79
C LEU A 14 -5.69 -11.34 2.29
N LEU A 15 -6.84 -11.42 2.99
CA LEU A 15 -8.03 -10.66 2.63
C LEU A 15 -7.79 -9.15 2.77
N SER A 16 -7.27 -8.72 3.92
CA SER A 16 -7.02 -7.29 4.17
C SER A 16 -5.91 -6.72 3.29
N ALA A 17 -4.83 -7.47 3.07
CA ALA A 17 -3.75 -7.07 2.19
C ALA A 17 -4.25 -6.90 0.75
N SER A 18 -5.15 -7.77 0.28
CA SER A 18 -5.74 -7.66 -1.06
C SER A 18 -6.59 -6.39 -1.22
N VAL A 19 -7.43 -6.09 -0.23
CA VAL A 19 -8.26 -4.87 -0.22
C VAL A 19 -7.39 -3.62 -0.15
N TRP A 20 -6.38 -3.62 0.72
CA TRP A 20 -5.43 -2.51 0.83
C TRP A 20 -4.63 -2.31 -0.46
N GLN A 21 -4.15 -3.39 -1.07
CA GLN A 21 -3.40 -3.36 -2.34
C GLN A 21 -4.25 -2.79 -3.48
N TYR A 22 -5.52 -3.20 -3.56
CA TYR A 22 -6.48 -2.65 -4.51
C TYR A 22 -6.65 -1.13 -4.32
N ALA A 23 -6.89 -0.68 -3.08
CA ALA A 23 -7.07 0.74 -2.78
C ALA A 23 -5.83 1.56 -3.16
N GLN A 24 -4.62 1.06 -2.89
CA GLN A 24 -3.37 1.73 -3.28
C GLN A 24 -3.19 1.79 -4.81
N GLY A 25 -3.58 0.73 -5.52
CA GLY A 25 -3.58 0.71 -6.99
C GLY A 25 -4.51 1.77 -7.58
N MET A 26 -5.77 1.83 -7.10
CA MET A 26 -6.77 2.79 -7.59
C MET A 26 -6.37 4.24 -7.29
N LYS A 27 -5.79 4.51 -6.12
CA LYS A 27 -5.19 5.81 -5.80
C LYS A 27 -4.13 6.22 -6.83
N GLY A 28 -3.22 5.30 -7.16
CA GLY A 28 -2.19 5.55 -8.17
C GLY A 28 -2.79 5.82 -9.55
N TYR A 29 -3.81 5.04 -9.93
CA TYR A 29 -4.53 5.18 -11.18
C TYR A 29 -5.19 6.56 -11.31
N HIS A 30 -6.03 6.98 -10.35
CA HIS A 30 -6.77 8.25 -10.41
C HIS A 30 -5.86 9.48 -10.37
N ILE A 31 -4.76 9.43 -9.60
CA ILE A 31 -3.77 10.50 -9.66
C ILE A 31 -3.05 10.50 -11.03
N GLY A 32 -2.78 9.33 -11.60
CA GLY A 32 -2.13 9.22 -12.90
C GLY A 32 -2.94 9.85 -14.04
N GLU A 33 -4.27 9.80 -13.96
CA GLU A 33 -5.18 10.41 -14.96
C GLU A 33 -5.03 11.95 -15.04
N LEU A 34 -4.59 12.58 -13.95
CA LEU A 34 -4.41 14.03 -13.85
C LEU A 34 -3.16 14.54 -14.55
N PHE A 35 -2.18 13.67 -14.76
CA PHE A 35 -0.86 14.04 -15.27
C PHE A 35 -0.68 13.65 -16.74
N THR A 36 0.14 14.42 -17.44
CA THR A 36 0.59 14.03 -18.77
C THR A 36 1.56 12.84 -18.63
N PHE A 37 1.32 11.78 -19.40
CA PHE A 37 2.09 10.54 -19.30
C PHE A 37 3.61 10.78 -19.36
N GLY A 38 4.34 10.21 -18.41
CA GLY A 38 5.78 10.37 -18.29
C GLY A 38 6.25 11.70 -17.67
N THR A 39 5.32 12.57 -17.26
CA THR A 39 5.62 13.86 -16.61
C THR A 39 4.83 14.02 -15.31
N ILE A 40 5.18 15.04 -14.52
CA ILE A 40 4.43 15.46 -13.31
C ILE A 40 3.62 16.74 -13.63
N GLU A 41 3.46 17.07 -14.90
CA GLU A 41 2.68 18.24 -15.33
C GLU A 41 1.21 17.84 -15.48
N PHE A 42 0.32 18.64 -14.93
CA PHE A 42 -1.11 18.45 -15.10
C PHE A 42 -1.49 18.53 -16.59
N ARG A 43 -2.42 17.68 -17.03
CA ARG A 43 -2.87 17.72 -18.43
C ARG A 43 -3.60 19.04 -18.68
N ALA A 44 -3.18 19.76 -19.72
CA ALA A 44 -3.86 20.98 -20.14
C ALA A 44 -5.25 20.64 -20.71
N GLY A 45 -6.26 21.44 -20.35
CA GLY A 45 -7.62 21.30 -20.89
C GLY A 45 -8.46 20.18 -20.26
N LEU A 46 -8.06 19.64 -19.10
CA LEU A 46 -8.95 18.81 -18.29
C LEU A 46 -10.17 19.63 -17.85
N ASP A 47 -11.34 19.03 -18.02
CA ASP A 47 -12.59 19.60 -17.53
C ASP A 47 -12.54 19.68 -15.99
N PRO A 48 -12.85 20.85 -15.37
CA PRO A 48 -12.77 21.00 -13.93
C PRO A 48 -13.63 20.01 -13.13
N GLU A 49 -14.76 19.55 -13.69
CA GLU A 49 -15.59 18.54 -13.02
C GLU A 49 -14.92 17.16 -13.04
N ALA A 50 -14.33 16.77 -14.17
CA ALA A 50 -13.55 15.54 -14.27
C ALA A 50 -12.36 15.52 -13.30
N GLU A 51 -11.69 16.65 -13.13
CA GLU A 51 -10.58 16.77 -12.18
C GLU A 51 -11.05 16.62 -10.72
N ARG A 52 -12.17 17.25 -10.37
CA ARG A 52 -12.79 17.09 -9.03
C ARG A 52 -13.21 15.64 -8.78
N ALA A 53 -13.77 14.97 -9.78
CA ALA A 53 -14.16 13.56 -9.68
C ALA A 53 -12.93 12.68 -9.40
N ALA A 54 -11.82 12.90 -10.10
CA ALA A 54 -10.57 12.17 -9.85
C ALA A 54 -10.04 12.41 -8.42
N TYR A 55 -10.10 13.63 -7.90
CA TYR A 55 -9.72 13.93 -6.51
C TYR A 55 -10.66 13.29 -5.48
N ALA A 56 -11.96 13.28 -5.74
CA ALA A 56 -12.95 12.62 -4.89
C ALA A 56 -12.69 11.11 -4.83
N SER A 57 -12.57 10.46 -6.00
CA SER A 57 -12.24 9.03 -6.08
C SER A 57 -10.90 8.73 -5.41
N TYR A 58 -9.89 9.58 -5.55
CA TYR A 58 -8.64 9.41 -4.81
C TYR A 58 -8.84 9.45 -3.29
N ALA A 59 -9.59 10.44 -2.79
CA ALA A 59 -9.85 10.61 -1.37
C ALA A 59 -10.62 9.41 -0.77
N GLU A 60 -11.63 8.90 -1.48
CA GLU A 60 -12.38 7.70 -1.08
C GLU A 60 -11.46 6.48 -0.94
N HIS A 61 -10.62 6.21 -1.95
CA HIS A 61 -9.68 5.09 -1.90
C HIS A 61 -8.57 5.31 -0.85
N ALA A 62 -8.17 6.55 -0.59
CA ALA A 62 -7.25 6.88 0.51
C ALA A 62 -7.85 6.52 1.87
N VAL A 63 -9.11 6.85 2.12
CA VAL A 63 -9.80 6.46 3.36
C VAL A 63 -9.83 4.94 3.52
N ILE A 64 -10.17 4.20 2.46
CA ILE A 64 -10.19 2.73 2.48
C ILE A 64 -8.78 2.18 2.78
N ALA A 65 -7.76 2.64 2.05
CA ALA A 65 -6.39 2.20 2.26
C ALA A 65 -5.95 2.40 3.72
N TYR A 66 -6.32 3.52 4.34
CA TYR A 66 -5.87 3.88 5.69
C TYR A 66 -6.68 3.21 6.78
N GLY A 67 -7.96 2.96 6.56
CA GLY A 67 -8.76 2.15 7.45
C GLY A 67 -8.28 0.69 7.48
N VAL A 68 -7.88 0.14 6.33
CA VAL A 68 -7.52 -1.29 6.21
C VAL A 68 -6.06 -1.55 6.59
N TYR A 69 -5.14 -0.62 6.36
CA TYR A 69 -3.71 -0.85 6.57
C TYR A 69 -3.31 -1.25 8.01
N PRO A 70 -3.83 -0.65 9.09
CA PRO A 70 -3.57 -1.12 10.44
C PRO A 70 -3.96 -2.58 10.64
N PHE A 71 -5.07 -3.01 10.01
CA PHE A 71 -5.51 -4.40 10.07
C PHE A 71 -4.55 -5.34 9.33
N VAL A 72 -3.97 -4.92 8.20
CA VAL A 72 -2.89 -5.65 7.50
C VAL A 72 -1.70 -5.85 8.44
N LEU A 73 -1.23 -4.80 9.11
CA LEU A 73 -0.09 -4.88 10.02
C LEU A 73 -0.36 -5.76 11.24
N LEU A 74 -1.53 -5.60 11.87
CA LEU A 74 -1.91 -6.38 13.04
C LEU A 74 -2.07 -7.87 12.72
N THR A 75 -2.68 -8.20 11.58
CA THR A 75 -2.87 -9.60 11.16
C THR A 75 -1.55 -10.24 10.72
N ALA A 76 -0.68 -9.50 10.03
CA ALA A 76 0.67 -9.94 9.70
C ALA A 76 1.51 -10.22 10.96
N ALA A 77 1.53 -9.27 11.91
CA ALA A 77 2.24 -9.44 13.18
C ALA A 77 1.66 -10.59 14.01
N GLY A 78 0.32 -10.73 14.04
CA GLY A 78 -0.37 -11.85 14.67
C GLY A 78 0.01 -13.20 14.06
N PHE A 79 0.10 -13.29 12.73
CA PHE A 79 0.57 -14.49 12.03
C PHE A 79 2.01 -14.84 12.41
N LEU A 80 2.93 -13.86 12.32
CA LEU A 80 4.34 -14.07 12.66
C LEU A 80 4.56 -14.48 14.12
N ARG A 81 3.69 -14.02 15.03
CA ARG A 81 3.74 -14.41 16.45
C ARG A 81 3.20 -15.82 16.72
N THR A 82 2.22 -16.27 15.93
CA THR A 82 1.48 -17.52 16.20
C THR A 82 1.93 -18.71 15.36
N THR A 83 2.64 -18.46 14.26
CA THR A 83 3.16 -19.52 13.39
C THR A 83 4.20 -20.38 14.12
N VAL A 84 4.25 -21.66 13.74
CA VAL A 84 5.29 -22.60 14.22
C VAL A 84 6.62 -22.39 13.48
N ARG A 85 6.59 -21.67 12.35
CA ARG A 85 7.77 -21.39 11.53
C ARG A 85 8.69 -20.41 12.22
N THR A 86 9.99 -20.66 12.11
CA THR A 86 11.01 -19.78 12.68
C THR A 86 11.62 -18.95 11.57
N MET A 87 11.66 -17.63 11.72
CA MET A 87 12.24 -16.72 10.71
C MET A 87 13.72 -17.04 10.40
N LYS A 88 14.44 -17.65 11.36
CA LYS A 88 15.83 -18.09 11.16
C LYS A 88 15.96 -19.30 10.24
N ARG A 89 14.95 -20.19 10.21
CA ARG A 89 14.97 -21.42 9.40
C ARG A 89 14.29 -21.21 8.04
N ASP A 90 13.22 -20.42 8.02
CA ASP A 90 12.42 -20.13 6.85
C ASP A 90 12.80 -18.75 6.29
N GLY A 91 13.89 -18.67 5.53
CA GLY A 91 14.42 -17.41 5.00
C GLY A 91 13.42 -16.63 4.14
N TRP A 92 12.59 -17.33 3.35
CA TRP A 92 11.50 -16.71 2.58
C TRP A 92 10.47 -15.99 3.46
N LEU A 93 10.23 -16.46 4.69
CA LEU A 93 9.30 -15.82 5.63
C LEU A 93 9.92 -14.53 6.17
N LEU A 94 11.21 -14.56 6.50
CA LEU A 94 11.96 -13.37 6.91
C LEU A 94 11.99 -12.32 5.80
N MET A 95 12.28 -12.71 4.56
CA MET A 95 12.26 -11.80 3.41
C MET A 95 10.89 -11.15 3.22
N SER A 96 9.82 -11.95 3.28
CA SER A 96 8.45 -11.45 3.15
C SER A 96 8.11 -10.45 4.26
N ALA A 97 8.53 -10.73 5.50
CA ALA A 97 8.34 -9.83 6.62
C ALA A 97 9.13 -8.52 6.46
N ILE A 98 10.39 -8.58 6.03
CA ILE A 98 11.20 -7.39 5.76
C ILE A 98 10.54 -6.53 4.70
N LEU A 99 10.15 -7.10 3.56
CA LEU A 99 9.48 -6.36 2.49
C LEU A 99 8.18 -5.71 2.96
N LEU A 100 7.41 -6.39 3.81
CA LEU A 100 6.17 -5.85 4.36
C LEU A 100 6.43 -4.67 5.32
N PHE A 101 7.33 -4.85 6.29
CA PHE A 101 7.50 -3.90 7.39
C PHE A 101 8.49 -2.76 7.10
N MET A 102 9.43 -2.95 6.18
CA MET A 102 10.45 -1.94 5.85
C MET A 102 9.85 -0.65 5.29
N PHE A 103 8.74 -0.74 4.56
CA PHE A 103 8.07 0.41 3.96
C PHE A 103 6.98 1.03 4.87
N VAL A 104 6.79 0.53 6.09
CA VAL A 104 5.81 1.11 7.04
C VAL A 104 6.03 2.62 7.26
N PRO A 105 7.26 3.14 7.47
CA PRO A 105 7.47 4.58 7.63
C PRO A 105 7.08 5.37 6.38
N VAL A 106 7.33 4.80 5.19
CA VAL A 106 6.99 5.40 3.90
C VAL A 106 5.47 5.50 3.73
N GLU A 107 4.76 4.43 4.06
CA GLU A 107 3.29 4.40 4.03
C GLU A 107 2.71 5.42 5.01
N LEU A 108 3.18 5.45 6.27
CA LEU A 108 2.72 6.42 7.25
C LEU A 108 2.97 7.87 6.82
N PHE A 109 4.10 8.15 6.17
CA PHE A 109 4.36 9.48 5.61
C PHE A 109 3.39 9.82 4.47
N CYS A 110 3.12 8.88 3.56
CA CYS A 110 2.12 9.06 2.52
C CYS A 110 0.73 9.30 3.10
N PHE A 111 0.39 8.61 4.19
CA PHE A 111 -0.90 8.74 4.87
C PHE A 111 -1.08 10.14 5.43
N TRP A 112 -0.04 10.66 6.09
CA TRP A 112 -0.06 12.01 6.61
C TRP A 112 -0.25 13.06 5.51
N ARG A 113 0.36 12.88 4.34
CA ARG A 113 0.17 13.77 3.19
C ARG A 113 -1.24 13.67 2.59
N ASP A 114 -1.73 12.44 2.41
CA ASP A 114 -3.03 12.19 1.82
C ASP A 114 -4.18 12.61 2.72
N TRP A 115 -3.96 12.69 4.04
CA TRP A 115 -4.95 13.26 4.96
C TRP A 115 -5.34 14.69 4.60
N LYS A 116 -4.42 15.47 4.01
CA LYS A 116 -4.76 16.80 3.48
C LYS A 116 -5.75 16.71 2.32
N ILE A 117 -5.55 15.78 1.39
CA ILE A 117 -6.43 15.60 0.22
C ILE A 117 -7.80 15.08 0.66
N VAL A 118 -7.82 14.10 1.56
CA VAL A 118 -9.05 13.59 2.19
C VAL A 118 -9.80 14.73 2.89
N GLY A 119 -9.10 15.55 3.66
CA GLY A 119 -9.73 16.65 4.37
C GLY A 119 -10.29 17.74 3.46
N LEU A 120 -9.60 18.05 2.36
CA LEU A 120 -10.12 18.95 1.33
C LEU A 120 -11.40 18.40 0.69
N HIS A 121 -11.53 17.08 0.54
CA HIS A 121 -12.74 16.48 -0.03
C HIS A 121 -13.93 16.46 0.94
N TYR A 122 -13.72 16.08 2.20
CA TYR A 122 -14.83 15.86 3.15
C TYR A 122 -15.22 17.09 3.99
N TRP A 123 -14.32 18.07 4.18
CA TRP A 123 -14.54 19.19 5.12
C TRP A 123 -14.62 20.58 4.47
N GLY A 124 -14.84 20.68 3.15
CA GLY A 124 -15.23 21.98 2.56
C GLY A 124 -15.32 22.02 1.03
N ASP A 125 -15.88 23.11 0.52
CA ASP A 125 -15.90 23.47 -0.91
C ASP A 125 -14.59 24.18 -1.30
N TRP A 126 -13.48 23.44 -1.25
CA TRP A 126 -12.17 24.00 -1.50
C TRP A 126 -11.93 24.28 -2.99
N PRO A 127 -11.17 25.33 -3.35
CA PRO A 127 -10.80 25.60 -4.72
C PRO A 127 -9.89 24.48 -5.27
N LEU A 128 -9.99 24.22 -6.57
CA LEU A 128 -9.26 23.16 -7.27
C LEU A 128 -7.73 23.31 -7.13
N GLU A 129 -7.26 24.54 -7.01
CA GLU A 129 -5.84 24.87 -6.83
C GLU A 129 -5.25 24.27 -5.53
N GLU A 130 -6.04 24.20 -4.45
CA GLU A 130 -5.59 23.60 -3.20
C GLU A 130 -5.45 22.07 -3.32
N PHE A 131 -6.34 21.43 -4.09
CA PHE A 131 -6.22 20.00 -4.42
C PHE A 131 -4.97 19.74 -5.25
N ARG A 132 -4.76 20.50 -6.34
CA ARG A 132 -3.55 20.40 -7.18
C ARG A 132 -2.29 20.54 -6.35
N LYS A 133 -2.22 21.53 -5.47
CA LYS A 133 -1.08 21.76 -4.58
C LYS A 133 -0.85 20.59 -3.61
N ALA A 134 -1.91 20.05 -3.02
CA ALA A 134 -1.80 18.91 -2.11
C ALA A 134 -1.31 17.64 -2.84
N VAL A 135 -1.83 17.36 -4.04
CA VAL A 135 -1.40 16.23 -4.87
C VAL A 135 0.04 16.39 -5.34
N MET A 136 0.44 17.59 -5.79
CA MET A 136 1.82 17.87 -6.20
C MET A 136 2.82 17.64 -5.07
N LEU A 137 2.49 18.10 -3.85
CA LEU A 137 3.32 17.86 -2.67
C LEU A 137 3.46 16.36 -2.38
N ARG A 138 2.39 15.58 -2.56
CA ARG A 138 2.43 14.13 -2.35
C ARG A 138 3.30 13.42 -3.39
N VAL A 139 3.12 13.75 -4.68
CA VAL A 139 3.82 13.07 -5.77
C VAL A 139 5.31 13.38 -5.77
N THR A 140 5.69 14.62 -5.41
CA THR A 140 7.10 15.05 -5.40
C THR A 140 7.85 14.66 -4.11
N ALA A 141 7.17 14.53 -2.96
CA ALA A 141 7.84 14.36 -1.67
C ALA A 141 8.72 13.09 -1.52
N LEU A 142 8.43 12.03 -2.26
CA LEU A 142 9.14 10.76 -2.15
C LEU A 142 9.72 10.23 -3.47
N ALA A 143 9.74 11.04 -4.54
CA ALA A 143 10.42 10.75 -5.81
C ALA A 143 10.21 9.31 -6.34
N GLY A 144 8.99 8.77 -6.24
CA GLY A 144 8.67 7.42 -6.72
C GLY A 144 8.89 6.27 -5.72
N LEU A 145 9.37 6.53 -4.49
CA LEU A 145 9.48 5.51 -3.45
C LEU A 145 8.17 4.73 -3.18
N PRO A 146 6.97 5.35 -3.22
CA PRO A 146 5.71 4.61 -3.08
C PRO A 146 5.52 3.59 -4.21
N PHE A 147 5.97 3.89 -5.42
CA PHE A 147 5.91 2.94 -6.54
C PHE A 147 6.86 1.76 -6.33
N ILE A 148 8.07 2.02 -5.84
CA ILE A 148 9.03 0.96 -5.45
C ILE A 148 8.44 0.08 -4.34
N ALA A 149 7.81 0.68 -3.33
CA ALA A 149 7.13 -0.05 -2.27
C ALA A 149 6.06 -1.00 -2.84
N GLN A 150 5.27 -0.54 -3.81
CA GLN A 150 4.26 -1.40 -4.46
C GLN A 150 4.87 -2.59 -5.21
N LEU A 151 5.97 -2.40 -5.93
CA LEU A 151 6.69 -3.51 -6.57
C LEU A 151 7.21 -4.52 -5.53
N CYS A 152 7.70 -4.04 -4.39
CA CYS A 152 8.12 -4.89 -3.28
C CYS A 152 6.95 -5.72 -2.73
N TYR A 153 5.76 -5.11 -2.57
CA TYR A 153 4.57 -5.84 -2.11
C TYR A 153 4.12 -6.90 -3.11
N TYR A 154 4.17 -6.64 -4.42
CA TYR A 154 3.88 -7.65 -5.46
C TYR A 154 4.91 -8.78 -5.51
N THR A 155 6.12 -8.55 -5.01
CA THR A 155 7.15 -9.59 -4.92
C THR A 155 6.87 -10.58 -3.77
N ILE A 156 6.13 -10.18 -2.74
CA ILE A 156 5.82 -11.04 -1.59
C ILE A 156 5.07 -12.32 -2.03
N PRO A 157 3.97 -12.28 -2.80
CA PRO A 157 3.32 -13.48 -3.34
C PRO A 157 4.27 -14.41 -4.10
N VAL A 158 5.18 -13.86 -4.90
CA VAL A 158 6.17 -14.63 -5.67
C VAL A 158 7.12 -15.39 -4.71
N ILE A 159 7.63 -14.70 -3.69
CA ILE A 159 8.48 -15.32 -2.64
C ILE A 159 7.70 -16.39 -1.87
N LEU A 160 6.44 -16.15 -1.55
CA LEU A 160 5.59 -17.11 -0.83
C LEU A 160 5.29 -18.37 -1.65
N PHE A 161 5.18 -18.22 -2.98
CA PHE A 161 4.93 -19.32 -3.91
C PHE A 161 6.19 -20.18 -4.13
N PHE A 162 7.30 -19.56 -4.53
CA PHE A 162 8.55 -20.28 -4.83
C PHE A 162 9.31 -20.71 -3.58
N ARG A 163 9.13 -20.01 -2.44
CA ARG A 163 9.79 -20.27 -1.15
C ARG A 163 11.31 -20.45 -1.28
N PRO A 164 12.02 -19.45 -1.82
CA PRO A 164 13.47 -19.51 -1.94
C PRO A 164 14.12 -19.69 -0.56
N PHE A 165 15.34 -20.26 -0.52
CA PHE A 165 16.08 -20.47 0.74
C PHE A 165 15.38 -21.38 1.76
N ARG A 166 14.62 -22.37 1.29
CA ARG A 166 14.36 -23.55 2.13
C ARG A 166 15.71 -24.22 2.39
N ARG A 167 16.13 -24.27 3.65
CA ARG A 167 17.12 -25.27 4.05
C ARG A 167 16.44 -26.62 3.86
N GLU A 168 16.81 -27.32 2.78
CA GLU A 168 16.71 -28.76 2.79
C GLU A 168 17.56 -29.21 3.98
N LEU A 169 16.91 -29.86 4.95
CA LEU A 169 17.65 -30.66 5.90
C LEU A 169 18.41 -31.66 5.03
N GLU A 170 19.72 -31.44 4.88
CA GLU A 170 20.62 -32.51 4.50
C GLU A 170 20.27 -33.68 5.40
N ILE A 171 19.75 -34.73 4.76
CA ILE A 171 19.59 -36.04 5.35
C ILE A 171 21.01 -36.49 5.69
N GLN A 172 21.38 -36.35 6.96
CA GLN A 172 22.49 -37.07 7.59
C GLN A 172 21.92 -37.80 8.80
#